data_AF-A0A0C3DH64-F1
#
_entry.id   AF-A0A0C3DH64-F1
#
_cell.length_a   1.000
_cell.length_b   1.000
_cell.length_c   1.000
_cell.angle_alpha   90.00
_cell.angle_beta   90.00
_cell.angle_gamma   90.00
#
_symmetry.space_group_name_H-M   'P 1'
#
loop_
_entity.id
_entity.type
_entity.pdbx_description
1 polymer ?
#
loop_
_entity_poly.entity_id
_entity_poly.type
_entity_poly.pdbx_seq_one_letter_code
_entity_poly.pdbx_strand_id
1 'polypeptide(L)'
;VPMHTIPNIPFGKVTTRHVVRVFFPRMYGKYEGAAVPSSDLKSIYNRALRPIMLQLMPNHATHWPVNYEAAMALYRDDRGQIRPGSLDVPSHLLPQLAEEYLQRIANIHTSFHDAYFGHELRGWKAATAHDADNEDDRNLGLEDLTHGLDLDQINDHQWKVDVALEFGVPGHIITWHADSHATIIQWILPNLQNVDRIKNSKHFYHDKVTHLQDIAGFRWTPSSRQGQGVKYIQAYTTEKAVSHQLHKGLFSPHHPQELLSKPHLEKLLANLDRQSAILDTCTGGTFDDPQGGCARLEIRVPLSRAEDVLLDPLDIAAISLVKIPAKLWW
;
A
#
# COMPACT_ATOMS: atom_id res chain seq x y z
N VAL A 1 -7.64 -12.15 13.11
CA VAL A 1 -8.55 -11.26 12.34
C VAL A 1 -7.69 -10.25 11.60
N PRO A 2 -7.87 -10.03 10.28
CA PRO A 2 -7.11 -9.00 9.56
C PRO A 2 -7.32 -7.62 10.18
N MET A 3 -6.24 -6.87 10.44
CA MET A 3 -6.29 -5.62 11.19
C MET A 3 -7.26 -4.59 10.58
N HIS A 4 -7.34 -4.51 9.25
CA HIS A 4 -8.24 -3.59 8.54
C HIS A 4 -9.74 -3.85 8.76
N THR A 5 -10.09 -5.03 9.29
CA THR A 5 -11.49 -5.40 9.60
C THR A 5 -11.86 -5.12 11.06
N ILE A 6 -10.88 -4.83 11.92
CA ILE A 6 -11.10 -4.50 13.32
C ILE A 6 -11.56 -3.05 13.40
N PRO A 7 -12.67 -2.73 14.10
CA PRO A 7 -13.09 -1.35 14.26
C PRO A 7 -12.00 -0.49 14.88
N ASN A 8 -11.78 0.70 14.33
CA ASN A 8 -10.68 1.56 14.74
C ASN A 8 -10.96 3.03 14.44
N ILE A 9 -10.17 3.91 15.08
CA ILE A 9 -10.22 5.36 14.86
C ILE A 9 -8.81 5.89 14.59
N PRO A 10 -8.66 6.90 13.72
CA PRO A 10 -7.43 7.69 13.69
C PRO A 10 -7.33 8.46 15.01
N PHE A 11 -6.23 8.27 15.73
CA PHE A 11 -5.97 8.92 17.00
C PHE A 11 -5.05 10.13 16.85
N GLY A 12 -4.03 10.00 16.00
CA GLY A 12 -3.07 11.06 15.74
C GLY A 12 -2.33 10.86 14.43
N LYS A 13 -1.53 11.86 14.06
CA LYS A 13 -0.59 11.80 12.95
C LYS A 13 0.80 12.16 13.45
N VAL A 14 1.81 11.49 12.93
CA VAL A 14 3.21 11.91 13.04
C VAL A 14 3.63 12.33 11.65
N THR A 15 4.12 13.56 11.51
CA THR A 15 4.44 14.16 10.21
C THR A 15 3.29 13.98 9.18
N THR A 16 3.61 13.80 7.90
CA THR A 16 2.66 13.72 6.79
C THR A 16 2.23 12.30 6.42
N ARG A 17 3.04 11.30 6.77
CA ARG A 17 2.93 9.92 6.24
C ARG A 17 2.61 8.86 7.27
N HIS A 18 2.50 9.20 8.55
CA HIS A 18 2.24 8.25 9.62
C HIS A 18 0.97 8.61 10.38
N VAL A 19 0.03 7.67 10.44
CA VAL A 19 -1.21 7.76 11.22
C VAL A 19 -1.14 6.74 12.35
N VAL A 20 -1.35 7.21 13.57
CA VAL A 20 -1.56 6.35 14.73
C VAL A 20 -3.06 6.10 14.87
N ARG A 21 -3.45 4.84 14.92
CA ARG A 21 -4.83 4.38 15.10
C ARG A 21 -5.00 3.71 16.44
N VAL A 22 -6.22 3.75 16.97
CA VAL A 22 -6.63 2.91 18.09
C VAL A 22 -7.60 1.86 17.56
N PHE A 23 -7.29 0.59 17.78
CA PHE A 23 -8.10 -0.55 17.39
C PHE A 23 -8.92 -1.06 18.58
N PHE A 24 -10.15 -1.53 18.31
CA PHE A 24 -11.09 -2.04 19.30
C PHE A 24 -11.49 -3.49 18.98
N PRO A 25 -10.70 -4.50 19.39
CA PRO A 25 -10.93 -5.90 19.02
C PRO A 25 -12.28 -6.45 19.44
N ARG A 26 -12.80 -6.04 20.61
CA ARG A 26 -14.09 -6.49 21.14
C ARG A 26 -15.30 -5.85 20.46
N MET A 27 -15.09 -4.97 19.49
CA MET A 27 -16.12 -4.46 18.58
C MET A 27 -16.20 -5.24 17.27
N TYR A 28 -15.22 -6.12 17.00
CA TYR A 28 -15.21 -6.92 15.78
C TYR A 28 -16.48 -7.79 15.67
N GLY A 29 -17.13 -7.75 14.50
CA GLY A 29 -18.35 -8.50 14.21
C GLY A 29 -19.63 -7.94 14.85
N LYS A 30 -19.56 -6.85 15.62
CA LYS A 30 -20.77 -6.20 16.19
C LYS A 30 -21.48 -5.27 15.21
N TYR A 31 -20.76 -4.78 14.20
CA TYR A 31 -21.27 -3.85 13.20
C TYR A 31 -20.89 -4.35 11.80
N GLU A 32 -21.60 -3.87 10.78
CA GLU A 32 -21.38 -4.24 9.37
C GLU A 32 -20.01 -3.77 8.83
N GLY A 33 -19.22 -3.00 9.60
CA GLY A 33 -17.90 -2.54 9.18
C GLY A 33 -16.96 -2.13 10.32
N ALA A 34 -15.78 -1.65 9.95
CA ALA A 34 -14.73 -1.19 10.87
C ALA A 34 -14.95 0.23 11.43
N ALA A 35 -16.10 0.84 11.15
CA ALA A 35 -16.42 2.17 11.67
C ALA A 35 -16.89 2.09 13.12
N VAL A 36 -16.32 2.92 13.99
CA VAL A 36 -16.80 3.09 15.36
C VAL A 36 -18.03 4.01 15.35
N PRO A 37 -19.15 3.63 16.00
CA PRO A 37 -20.36 4.44 16.04
C PRO A 37 -20.13 5.84 16.65
N SER A 38 -20.86 6.85 16.17
CA SER A 38 -20.74 8.23 16.67
C SER A 38 -21.02 8.36 18.18
N SER A 39 -21.90 7.53 18.74
CA SER A 39 -22.17 7.49 20.20
C SER A 39 -20.95 7.06 21.01
N ASP A 40 -20.17 6.14 20.46
CA ASP A 40 -18.97 5.60 21.08
C ASP A 40 -17.83 6.62 20.95
N LEU A 41 -17.69 7.26 19.79
CA LEU A 41 -16.75 8.37 19.58
C LEU A 41 -17.00 9.52 20.57
N LYS A 42 -18.26 9.90 20.77
CA LYS A 42 -18.67 10.89 21.77
C LYS A 42 -18.22 10.48 23.16
N SER A 43 -18.45 9.22 23.54
CA SER A 43 -18.09 8.70 24.85
C SER A 43 -16.58 8.70 25.05
N ILE A 44 -15.81 8.22 24.06
CA ILE A 44 -14.34 8.21 24.07
C ILE A 44 -13.79 9.64 24.22
N TYR A 45 -14.28 10.60 23.44
CA TYR A 45 -13.82 11.98 23.52
C TYR A 45 -14.12 12.62 24.87
N ASN A 46 -15.39 12.58 25.30
CA ASN A 46 -15.86 13.28 26.48
C ASN A 46 -15.38 12.63 27.79
N ARG A 47 -15.26 11.30 27.85
CA ARG A 47 -14.97 10.56 29.09
C ARG A 47 -13.51 10.09 29.23
N ALA A 48 -12.76 9.99 28.13
CA ALA A 48 -11.34 9.64 28.17
C ALA A 48 -10.45 10.77 27.67
N LEU A 49 -10.48 11.06 26.36
CA LEU A 49 -9.47 11.92 25.72
C LEU A 49 -9.42 13.31 26.34
N ARG A 50 -10.54 14.03 26.36
CA ARG A 50 -10.57 15.41 26.84
C ARG A 50 -10.17 15.52 28.33
N PRO A 51 -10.68 14.70 29.25
CA PRO A 51 -10.21 14.67 30.63
C PRO A 51 -8.71 14.43 30.78
N ILE A 52 -8.12 13.53 29.98
CA ILE A 52 -6.68 13.28 30.00
C ILE A 52 -5.92 14.52 29.54
N MET A 53 -6.34 15.15 28.44
CA MET A 53 -5.67 16.36 27.94
C MET A 53 -5.70 17.50 28.97
N LEU A 54 -6.82 17.67 29.68
CA LEU A 54 -6.94 18.67 30.76
C LEU A 54 -5.97 18.40 31.92
N GLN A 55 -5.68 17.13 32.21
CA GLN A 55 -4.75 16.74 33.27
C GLN A 55 -3.28 16.88 32.83
N LEU A 56 -2.94 16.39 31.63
CA LEU A 56 -1.55 16.34 31.16
C LEU A 56 -1.05 17.70 30.68
N MET A 57 -1.92 18.51 30.09
CA MET A 57 -1.53 19.77 29.44
C MET A 57 -2.64 20.82 29.57
N PRO A 58 -2.95 21.28 30.79
CA PRO A 58 -4.11 22.13 31.09
C PRO A 58 -4.16 23.41 30.26
N ASN A 59 -3.01 24.07 30.05
CA ASN A 59 -2.94 25.30 29.25
C ASN A 59 -3.27 25.04 27.77
N HIS A 60 -2.72 23.98 27.18
CA HIS A 60 -2.97 23.65 25.76
C HIS A 60 -4.36 23.05 25.55
N ALA A 61 -4.90 22.36 26.55
CA ALA A 61 -6.25 21.80 26.53
C ALA A 61 -7.35 22.86 26.41
N THR A 62 -7.04 24.15 26.64
CA THR A 62 -7.96 25.28 26.39
C THR A 62 -8.31 25.43 24.90
N HIS A 63 -7.42 25.02 23.99
CA HIS A 63 -7.66 25.05 22.54
C HIS A 63 -8.51 23.87 22.05
N TRP A 64 -8.79 22.88 22.90
CA TRP A 64 -9.58 21.71 22.54
C TRP A 64 -11.08 22.02 22.62
N PRO A 65 -11.93 21.50 21.71
CA PRO A 65 -13.39 21.68 21.78
C PRO A 65 -14.03 21.06 23.03
N VAL A 66 -14.81 21.83 23.80
CA VAL A 66 -15.26 21.45 25.17
C VAL A 66 -15.92 20.08 25.30
N ASN A 67 -16.54 19.58 24.22
CA ASN A 67 -17.09 18.24 24.09
C ASN A 67 -17.14 17.82 22.61
N TYR A 68 -17.54 16.58 22.36
CA TYR A 68 -17.66 16.02 21.02
C TYR A 68 -18.63 16.81 20.13
N GLU A 69 -19.77 17.24 20.65
CA GLU A 69 -20.74 18.05 19.91
C GLU A 69 -20.12 19.37 19.41
N ALA A 70 -19.39 20.07 20.28
CA ALA A 70 -18.68 21.29 19.93
C ALA A 70 -17.59 21.02 18.88
N ALA A 71 -16.87 19.89 18.99
CA ALA A 71 -15.88 19.49 17.98
C ALA A 71 -16.54 19.27 16.62
N MET A 72 -17.67 18.55 16.58
CA MET A 72 -18.39 18.28 15.34
C MET A 72 -19.00 19.53 14.72
N ALA A 73 -19.47 20.48 15.54
CA ALA A 73 -19.94 21.78 15.06
C ALA A 73 -18.81 22.65 14.49
N LEU A 74 -17.63 22.64 15.14
CA LEU A 74 -16.46 23.39 14.70
C LEU A 74 -15.87 22.86 13.39
N TYR A 75 -15.78 21.53 13.26
CA TYR A 75 -15.09 20.89 12.14
C TYR A 75 -16.00 20.55 10.96
N ARG A 76 -17.31 20.79 11.02
CA ARG A 76 -18.19 20.63 9.85
C ARG A 76 -18.27 21.90 9.04
N ASP A 77 -18.05 21.79 7.74
CA ASP A 77 -18.25 22.92 6.82
C ASP A 77 -19.73 23.08 6.41
N ASP A 78 -20.01 24.12 5.63
CA ASP A 78 -21.33 24.49 5.11
C ASP A 78 -21.99 23.39 4.26
N ARG A 79 -21.18 22.46 3.72
CA ARG A 79 -21.62 21.29 2.95
C ARG A 79 -21.74 20.03 3.81
N GLY A 80 -21.55 20.15 5.12
CA GLY A 80 -21.59 19.04 6.07
C GLY A 80 -20.37 18.12 6.03
N GLN A 81 -19.30 18.50 5.30
CA GLN A 81 -18.06 17.73 5.28
C GLN A 81 -17.23 18.03 6.54
N ILE A 82 -16.62 16.99 7.11
CA ILE A 82 -15.74 17.14 8.26
C ILE A 82 -14.35 17.56 7.77
N ARG A 83 -13.89 18.72 8.23
CA ARG A 83 -12.54 19.25 8.10
C ARG A 83 -11.82 19.12 9.44
N PRO A 84 -11.15 17.99 9.70
CA PRO A 84 -10.56 17.72 11.00
C PRO A 84 -9.42 18.71 11.30
N GLY A 85 -9.46 19.32 12.48
CA GLY A 85 -8.31 20.01 13.04
C GLY A 85 -7.30 19.05 13.66
N SER A 86 -6.09 19.53 13.91
CA SER A 86 -5.07 18.81 14.70
C SER A 86 -4.53 19.72 15.78
N LEU A 87 -4.26 19.14 16.95
CA LEU A 87 -3.65 19.80 18.10
C LEU A 87 -2.45 18.97 18.54
N ASP A 88 -1.32 19.62 18.75
CA ASP A 88 -0.06 18.94 19.04
C ASP A 88 0.01 18.47 20.49
N VAL A 89 0.65 17.31 20.68
CA VAL A 89 0.96 16.75 22.00
C VAL A 89 2.49 16.64 22.11
N PRO A 90 3.12 17.23 23.14
CA PRO A 90 4.56 17.10 23.35
C PRO A 90 5.01 15.65 23.47
N SER A 91 6.13 15.30 22.82
CA SER A 91 6.64 13.92 22.75
C SER A 91 6.86 13.27 24.12
N HIS A 92 7.37 14.03 25.09
CA HIS A 92 7.62 13.54 26.45
C HIS A 92 6.36 13.15 27.23
N LEU A 93 5.17 13.58 26.79
CA LEU A 93 3.88 13.21 27.40
C LEU A 93 3.24 11.98 26.74
N LEU A 94 3.75 11.53 25.59
CA LEU A 94 3.14 10.43 24.82
C LEU A 94 3.07 9.10 25.60
N PRO A 95 4.10 8.67 26.37
CA PRO A 95 3.98 7.42 27.14
C PRO A 95 2.84 7.46 28.15
N GLN A 96 2.73 8.56 28.91
CA GLN A 96 1.66 8.74 29.90
C GLN A 96 0.29 8.87 29.24
N LEU A 97 0.19 9.61 28.13
CA LEU A 97 -1.05 9.72 27.36
C LEU A 97 -1.52 8.36 26.86
N ALA A 98 -0.61 7.54 26.31
CA ALA A 98 -0.94 6.23 25.77
C ALA A 98 -1.51 5.30 26.85
N GLU A 99 -0.83 5.22 28.00
CA GLU A 99 -1.25 4.37 29.12
C GLU A 99 -2.60 4.84 29.72
N GLU A 100 -2.72 6.12 30.08
CA GLU A 100 -3.94 6.66 30.65
C GLU A 100 -5.12 6.55 29.68
N TYR A 101 -4.88 6.74 28.38
CA TYR A 101 -5.92 6.63 27.36
C TYR A 101 -6.50 5.23 27.29
N LEU A 102 -5.66 4.19 27.16
CA LEU A 102 -6.11 2.80 27.08
C LEU A 102 -6.82 2.36 28.38
N GLN A 103 -6.31 2.77 29.54
CA GLN A 103 -6.95 2.49 30.83
C GLN A 103 -8.34 3.15 30.94
N ARG A 104 -8.47 4.43 30.58
CA ARG A 104 -9.76 5.13 30.69
C ARG A 104 -10.79 4.61 29.72
N ILE A 105 -10.44 4.36 28.46
CA ILE A 105 -11.43 3.84 27.50
C ILE A 105 -11.94 2.46 27.90
N ALA A 106 -11.11 1.59 28.46
CA ALA A 106 -11.54 0.28 28.96
C ALA A 106 -12.64 0.43 30.04
N ASN A 107 -12.55 1.46 30.89
CA ASN A 107 -13.54 1.75 31.93
C ASN A 107 -14.83 2.42 31.41
N ILE A 108 -14.91 2.83 30.14
CA ILE A 108 -16.12 3.45 29.58
C ILE A 108 -17.17 2.38 29.23
N HIS A 109 -16.74 1.32 28.53
CA HIS A 109 -17.62 0.27 28.03
C HIS A 109 -16.85 -1.03 27.75
N THR A 110 -17.48 -2.18 27.95
CA THR A 110 -16.85 -3.52 27.80
C THR A 110 -16.29 -3.78 26.40
N SER A 111 -16.84 -3.11 25.38
CA SER A 111 -16.37 -3.23 23.99
C SER A 111 -15.03 -2.53 23.72
N PHE A 112 -14.56 -1.67 24.62
CA PHE A 112 -13.28 -0.97 24.46
C PHE A 112 -12.12 -1.65 25.20
N HIS A 113 -12.38 -2.74 25.94
CA HIS A 113 -11.31 -3.54 26.52
C HIS A 113 -10.41 -4.13 25.43
N ASP A 114 -9.14 -4.30 25.78
CA ASP A 114 -8.07 -4.80 24.92
C ASP A 114 -7.84 -3.92 23.67
N ALA A 115 -8.25 -2.66 23.74
CA ALA A 115 -7.89 -1.68 22.73
C ALA A 115 -6.37 -1.49 22.69
N TYR A 116 -5.83 -1.25 21.50
CA TYR A 116 -4.39 -1.11 21.29
C TYR A 116 -4.08 -0.08 20.21
N PHE A 117 -2.88 0.49 20.24
CA PHE A 117 -2.39 1.39 19.21
C PHE A 117 -1.82 0.62 18.01
N GLY A 118 -2.12 1.08 16.81
CA GLY A 118 -1.51 0.58 15.57
C GLY A 118 -0.97 1.72 14.74
N HIS A 119 0.14 1.46 14.04
CA HIS A 119 0.84 2.43 13.23
C HIS A 119 0.57 2.14 11.75
N GLU A 120 0.04 3.12 11.03
CA GLU A 120 -0.19 3.05 9.59
C GLU A 120 0.72 4.07 8.89
N LEU A 121 1.75 3.58 8.20
CA LEU A 121 2.65 4.40 7.41
C LEU A 121 2.25 4.30 5.94
N ARG A 122 2.07 5.45 5.28
CA ARG A 122 1.65 5.58 3.89
C ARG A 122 2.70 6.29 3.05
N GLY A 123 2.79 5.92 1.78
CA GLY A 123 3.74 6.56 0.85
C GLY A 123 5.19 6.17 1.10
N TRP A 124 5.43 4.99 1.69
CA TRP A 124 6.76 4.42 1.87
C TRP A 124 7.16 3.44 0.76
N LYS A 125 6.28 3.20 -0.21
CA LYS A 125 6.61 2.36 -1.37
C LYS A 125 7.70 3.02 -2.19
N ALA A 126 8.74 2.26 -2.53
CA ALA A 126 9.94 2.73 -3.23
C ALA A 126 10.62 3.92 -2.52
N ALA A 127 10.54 3.99 -1.18
CA ALA A 127 11.21 5.02 -0.41
C ALA A 127 12.73 4.82 -0.35
N THR A 128 13.19 3.58 -0.51
CA THR A 128 14.61 3.21 -0.55
C THR A 128 14.91 2.44 -1.84
N ALA A 129 16.17 2.51 -2.27
CA ALA A 129 16.72 1.79 -3.41
C ALA A 129 18.10 1.29 -3.02
N HIS A 130 18.51 0.17 -3.60
CA HIS A 130 19.81 -0.45 -3.39
C HIS A 130 20.23 -1.22 -4.64
N ASP A 131 21.53 -1.40 -4.82
CA ASP A 131 22.11 -2.36 -5.74
C ASP A 131 21.98 -3.78 -5.15
N ALA A 132 21.39 -4.69 -5.93
CA ALA A 132 21.15 -6.06 -5.51
C ALA A 132 22.45 -6.83 -5.23
N ASP A 133 23.53 -6.50 -5.93
CA ASP A 133 24.81 -7.20 -5.83
C ASP A 133 25.74 -6.57 -4.77
N ASN A 134 25.34 -5.45 -4.15
CA ASN A 134 26.11 -4.75 -3.13
C ASN A 134 25.49 -4.92 -1.73
N GLU A 135 26.16 -5.70 -0.87
CA GLU A 135 25.69 -5.98 0.50
C GLU A 135 25.54 -4.72 1.36
N ASP A 136 26.49 -3.79 1.31
CA ASP A 136 26.43 -2.56 2.10
C ASP A 136 25.23 -1.69 1.69
N ASP A 137 24.94 -1.62 0.39
CA ASP A 137 23.81 -0.85 -0.13
C ASP A 137 22.46 -1.47 0.24
N ARG A 138 22.36 -2.81 0.25
CA ARG A 138 21.17 -3.52 0.75
C ARG A 138 20.93 -3.24 2.23
N ASN A 139 21.99 -3.31 3.04
CA ASN A 139 21.93 -3.06 4.49
C ASN A 139 21.48 -1.63 4.78
N LEU A 140 22.08 -0.64 4.12
CA LEU A 140 21.70 0.77 4.23
C LEU A 140 20.24 1.00 3.77
N GLY A 141 19.84 0.39 2.65
CA GLY A 141 18.47 0.50 2.15
C GLY A 141 17.41 -0.09 3.08
N LEU A 142 17.75 -1.13 3.85
CA LEU A 142 16.88 -1.71 4.88
C LEU A 142 16.88 -0.87 6.16
N GLU A 143 18.04 -0.38 6.60
CA GLU A 143 18.16 0.53 7.75
C GLU A 143 17.33 1.80 7.52
N ASP A 144 17.46 2.43 6.35
CA ASP A 144 16.66 3.60 5.97
C ASP A 144 15.16 3.30 5.92
N LEU A 145 14.76 2.10 5.49
CA LEU A 145 13.36 1.70 5.49
C LEU A 145 12.83 1.50 6.92
N THR A 146 13.68 1.05 7.83
CA THR A 146 13.29 0.64 9.19
C THR A 146 13.63 1.66 10.27
N HIS A 147 14.30 2.77 9.96
CA HIS A 147 14.78 3.78 10.92
C HIS A 147 13.69 4.32 11.86
N GLY A 148 12.43 4.36 11.40
CA GLY A 148 11.29 4.83 12.18
C GLY A 148 10.65 3.78 13.09
N LEU A 149 11.21 2.56 13.11
CA LEU A 149 10.71 1.42 13.88
C LEU A 149 11.64 1.13 15.04
N ASP A 150 11.06 0.77 16.18
CA ASP A 150 11.79 0.15 17.28
C ASP A 150 11.89 -1.37 17.00
N LEU A 151 12.99 -1.78 16.38
CA LEU A 151 13.20 -3.16 15.95
C LEU A 151 13.31 -4.14 17.14
N ASP A 152 13.75 -3.67 18.32
CA ASP A 152 13.83 -4.51 19.53
C ASP A 152 12.45 -4.93 20.04
N GLN A 153 11.40 -4.18 19.69
CA GLN A 153 10.01 -4.50 20.02
C GLN A 153 9.29 -5.30 18.93
N ILE A 154 9.99 -5.66 17.85
CA ILE A 154 9.42 -6.31 16.68
C ILE A 154 9.95 -7.74 16.56
N ASN A 155 9.03 -8.68 16.28
CA ASN A 155 9.39 -10.01 15.80
C ASN A 155 9.53 -9.97 14.26
N ASP A 156 10.77 -9.85 13.79
CA ASP A 156 11.14 -9.76 12.38
C ASP A 156 10.67 -10.95 11.52
N HIS A 157 10.53 -12.15 12.10
CA HIS A 157 9.98 -13.33 11.42
C HIS A 157 8.47 -13.21 11.16
N GLN A 158 7.75 -12.42 11.97
CA GLN A 158 6.33 -12.18 11.79
C GLN A 158 6.04 -11.01 10.86
N TRP A 159 6.91 -10.01 10.86
CA TRP A 159 6.83 -8.88 9.94
C TRP A 159 7.13 -9.33 8.52
N LYS A 160 6.57 -8.58 7.56
CA LYS A 160 6.73 -8.85 6.13
C LYS A 160 7.15 -7.58 5.43
N VAL A 161 8.10 -7.71 4.52
CA VAL A 161 8.58 -6.64 3.66
C VAL A 161 8.52 -7.11 2.22
N ASP A 162 8.26 -6.16 1.33
CA ASP A 162 8.30 -6.39 -0.11
C ASP A 162 9.69 -5.96 -0.60
N VAL A 163 10.45 -6.91 -1.15
CA VAL A 163 11.76 -6.68 -1.78
C VAL A 163 11.55 -6.78 -3.28
N ALA A 164 12.12 -5.86 -4.06
CA ALA A 164 11.89 -5.82 -5.49
C ALA A 164 13.13 -5.48 -6.30
N LEU A 165 13.23 -6.11 -7.48
CA LEU A 165 14.15 -5.74 -8.54
C LEU A 165 13.42 -4.96 -9.61
N GLU A 166 14.08 -3.96 -10.17
CA GLU A 166 13.56 -3.15 -11.28
C GLU A 166 14.58 -3.10 -12.40
N PHE A 167 14.16 -3.49 -13.60
CA PHE A 167 14.99 -3.58 -14.79
C PHE A 167 14.51 -2.58 -15.82
N GLY A 168 15.39 -1.67 -16.25
CA GLY A 168 15.09 -0.61 -17.20
C GLY A 168 16.21 -0.41 -18.22
N VAL A 169 15.83 0.00 -19.43
CA VAL A 169 16.77 0.48 -20.47
C VAL A 169 16.17 1.75 -21.07
N PRO A 170 16.92 2.87 -21.15
CA PRO A 170 16.43 4.10 -21.76
C PRO A 170 15.86 3.89 -23.17
N GLY A 171 14.76 4.56 -23.49
CA GLY A 171 14.07 4.46 -24.79
C GLY A 171 13.34 3.14 -25.06
N HIS A 172 13.20 2.26 -24.06
CA HIS A 172 12.55 0.96 -24.21
C HIS A 172 11.49 0.72 -23.14
N ILE A 173 10.53 -0.15 -23.46
CA ILE A 173 9.71 -0.88 -22.49
C ILE A 173 10.38 -2.22 -22.24
N ILE A 174 10.74 -2.46 -20.99
CA ILE A 174 11.19 -3.77 -20.52
C ILE A 174 9.97 -4.49 -19.93
N THR A 175 9.78 -5.74 -20.34
CA THR A 175 8.64 -6.56 -19.93
C THR A 175 9.05 -8.03 -19.79
N TRP A 176 8.12 -8.87 -19.34
CA TRP A 176 8.37 -10.26 -18.99
C TRP A 176 7.92 -11.21 -20.09
N HIS A 177 8.78 -12.18 -20.43
CA HIS A 177 8.45 -13.28 -21.32
C HIS A 177 7.60 -14.32 -20.59
N ALA A 178 6.41 -14.61 -21.10
CA ALA A 178 5.43 -15.48 -20.44
C ALA A 178 5.95 -16.91 -20.16
N ASP A 179 6.80 -17.44 -21.04
CA ASP A 179 7.35 -18.79 -20.87
C ASP A 179 8.43 -18.85 -19.79
N SER A 180 9.02 -17.71 -19.41
CA SER A 180 10.06 -17.64 -18.38
C SER A 180 9.53 -17.69 -16.94
N HIS A 181 8.21 -17.61 -16.72
CA HIS A 181 7.62 -17.53 -15.38
C HIS A 181 8.01 -18.69 -14.47
N ALA A 182 8.08 -19.91 -15.02
CA ALA A 182 8.51 -21.08 -14.26
C ALA A 182 9.98 -20.92 -13.82
N THR A 183 10.84 -20.43 -14.71
CA THR A 183 12.26 -20.20 -14.38
C THR A 183 12.43 -19.12 -13.32
N ILE A 184 11.67 -18.03 -13.39
CA ILE A 184 11.68 -16.98 -12.35
C ILE A 184 11.27 -17.57 -11.00
N ILE A 185 10.18 -18.34 -10.94
CA ILE A 185 9.72 -18.97 -9.69
C ILE A 185 10.76 -19.96 -9.16
N GLN A 186 11.38 -20.76 -10.04
CA GLN A 186 12.40 -21.72 -9.68
C GLN A 186 13.65 -21.03 -9.13
N TRP A 187 14.04 -19.87 -9.67
CA TRP A 187 15.15 -19.07 -9.17
C TRP A 187 14.85 -18.49 -7.78
N ILE A 188 13.64 -17.94 -7.56
CA ILE A 188 13.24 -17.42 -6.24
C ILE A 188 13.12 -18.54 -5.19
N LEU A 189 12.66 -19.73 -5.61
CA LEU A 189 12.45 -20.89 -4.74
C LEU A 189 13.17 -22.13 -5.30
N PRO A 190 14.50 -22.24 -5.17
CA PRO A 190 15.32 -23.30 -5.79
C PRO A 190 14.91 -24.73 -5.44
N ASN A 191 14.34 -24.94 -4.25
CA ASN A 191 13.94 -26.28 -3.80
C ASN A 191 12.49 -26.65 -4.19
N LEU A 192 11.79 -25.77 -4.90
CA LEU A 192 10.39 -25.99 -5.28
C LEU A 192 10.28 -27.09 -6.33
N GLN A 193 9.44 -28.08 -6.06
CA GLN A 193 9.20 -29.20 -6.96
C GLN A 193 7.98 -28.93 -7.86
N ASN A 194 8.03 -29.40 -9.11
CA ASN A 194 6.93 -29.32 -10.08
C ASN A 194 6.43 -27.88 -10.36
N VAL A 195 7.34 -26.95 -10.64
CA VAL A 195 7.02 -25.54 -10.89
C VAL A 195 5.99 -25.37 -12.00
N ASP A 196 6.03 -26.19 -13.06
CA ASP A 196 5.06 -26.12 -14.16
C ASP A 196 3.60 -26.32 -13.71
N ARG A 197 3.37 -27.10 -12.64
CA ARG A 197 2.02 -27.30 -12.10
C ARG A 197 1.47 -26.04 -11.43
N ILE A 198 2.33 -25.10 -11.04
CA ILE A 198 1.93 -23.87 -10.36
C ILE A 198 1.16 -22.96 -11.29
N LYS A 199 1.54 -22.91 -12.58
CA LYS A 199 0.86 -22.12 -13.61
C LYS A 199 -0.64 -22.50 -13.74
N ASN A 200 -0.98 -23.74 -13.40
CA ASN A 200 -2.35 -24.26 -13.42
C ASN A 200 -3.08 -24.12 -12.07
N SER A 201 -2.42 -23.57 -11.04
CA SER A 201 -3.02 -23.41 -9.72
C SER A 201 -3.96 -22.20 -9.68
N LYS A 202 -5.02 -22.29 -8.88
CA LYS A 202 -5.96 -21.17 -8.63
C LYS A 202 -5.32 -19.94 -7.94
N HIS A 203 -4.07 -20.08 -7.47
CA HIS A 203 -3.33 -19.02 -6.78
C HIS A 203 -2.31 -18.35 -7.70
N PHE A 204 -2.18 -18.82 -8.94
CA PHE A 204 -1.36 -18.23 -9.98
C PHE A 204 -2.25 -17.44 -10.94
N TYR A 205 -1.88 -16.20 -11.21
CA TYR A 205 -2.57 -15.31 -12.13
C TYR A 205 -1.59 -14.88 -13.20
N HIS A 206 -2.00 -15.08 -14.45
CA HIS A 206 -1.25 -14.65 -15.63
C HIS A 206 -1.73 -13.26 -16.05
N ASP A 207 -0.88 -12.26 -15.91
CA ASP A 207 -1.22 -10.86 -16.16
C ASP A 207 -0.76 -10.46 -17.56
N LYS A 208 -1.56 -10.85 -18.57
CA LYS A 208 -1.31 -10.50 -19.98
C LYS A 208 -1.34 -8.99 -20.18
N VAL A 209 -0.41 -8.49 -20.98
CA VAL A 209 -0.35 -7.07 -21.33
C VAL A 209 -1.01 -6.86 -22.68
N THR A 210 -1.98 -5.94 -22.78
CA THR A 210 -2.60 -5.51 -24.07
C THR A 210 -2.97 -6.65 -25.03
N HIS A 211 -3.50 -7.75 -24.49
CA HIS A 211 -3.87 -8.98 -25.22
C HIS A 211 -2.71 -9.76 -25.87
N LEU A 212 -1.46 -9.32 -25.68
CA LEU A 212 -0.26 -10.07 -26.03
C LEU A 212 -0.19 -11.34 -25.18
N GLN A 213 0.11 -12.47 -25.81
CA GLN A 213 0.14 -13.76 -25.12
C GLN A 213 1.55 -14.10 -24.61
N ASP A 214 2.57 -13.74 -25.39
CA ASP A 214 3.98 -14.05 -25.11
C ASP A 214 4.61 -13.06 -24.13
N ILE A 215 3.94 -11.94 -23.90
CA ILE A 215 4.35 -10.88 -22.98
C ILE A 215 3.32 -10.80 -21.85
N ALA A 216 3.74 -11.18 -20.66
CA ALA A 216 2.87 -11.19 -19.51
C ALA A 216 3.67 -11.12 -18.22
N GLY A 217 3.16 -10.35 -17.27
CA GLY A 217 3.52 -10.51 -15.87
C GLY A 217 2.82 -11.71 -15.25
N PHE A 218 3.06 -11.92 -13.96
CA PHE A 218 2.28 -12.87 -13.18
C PHE A 218 2.20 -12.45 -11.72
N ARG A 219 1.22 -13.02 -11.03
CA ARG A 219 1.10 -12.99 -9.56
C ARG A 219 0.94 -14.40 -9.05
N TRP A 220 1.64 -14.71 -7.98
CA TRP A 220 1.48 -15.98 -7.32
C TRP A 220 1.53 -15.83 -5.81
N THR A 221 0.61 -16.50 -5.13
CA THR A 221 0.57 -16.61 -3.66
C THR A 221 0.93 -18.04 -3.28
N PRO A 222 2.19 -18.32 -2.91
CA PRO A 222 2.61 -19.64 -2.48
C PRO A 222 1.86 -20.11 -1.23
N SER A 223 1.56 -21.41 -1.14
CA SER A 223 1.14 -21.99 0.13
C SER A 223 2.29 -21.98 1.14
N SER A 224 1.99 -22.05 2.44
CA SER A 224 3.03 -22.08 3.49
C SER A 224 4.07 -23.19 3.29
N ARG A 225 3.70 -24.34 2.72
CA ARG A 225 4.63 -25.44 2.43
C ARG A 225 5.52 -25.16 1.22
N GLN A 226 5.00 -24.48 0.21
CA GLN A 226 5.73 -24.19 -1.03
C GLN A 226 6.62 -22.95 -0.91
N GLY A 227 6.14 -21.93 -0.20
CA GLY A 227 6.74 -20.60 -0.23
C GLY A 227 8.06 -20.47 0.50
N GLN A 228 8.44 -21.42 1.37
CA GLN A 228 9.71 -21.36 2.13
C GLN A 228 9.93 -19.99 2.83
N GLY A 229 8.85 -19.35 3.28
CA GLY A 229 8.87 -17.99 3.85
C GLY A 229 8.36 -16.89 2.91
N VAL A 230 8.51 -17.05 1.59
CA VAL A 230 7.92 -16.17 0.56
C VAL A 230 6.40 -16.31 0.57
N LYS A 231 5.69 -15.18 0.68
CA LYS A 231 4.22 -15.12 0.79
C LYS A 231 3.53 -14.65 -0.47
N TYR A 232 4.25 -13.96 -1.34
CA TYR A 232 3.71 -13.38 -2.55
C TYR A 232 4.85 -13.13 -3.52
N ILE A 233 4.61 -13.36 -4.81
CA ILE A 233 5.53 -13.07 -5.91
C ILE A 233 4.73 -12.34 -6.98
N GLN A 234 5.27 -11.25 -7.49
CA GLN A 234 4.66 -10.49 -8.56
C GLN A 234 5.69 -9.97 -9.56
N ALA A 235 5.56 -10.38 -10.81
CA ALA A 235 6.28 -9.81 -11.95
C ALA A 235 5.32 -8.93 -12.75
N TYR A 236 5.67 -7.68 -13.01
CA TYR A 236 4.84 -6.75 -13.77
C TYR A 236 5.67 -5.70 -14.51
N THR A 237 5.06 -4.99 -15.46
CA THR A 237 5.67 -3.83 -16.12
C THR A 237 5.17 -2.52 -15.51
N THR A 238 6.02 -1.49 -15.45
CA THR A 238 5.71 -0.18 -14.87
C THR A 238 5.10 0.79 -15.86
N GLU A 239 5.03 0.46 -17.16
CA GLU A 239 4.41 1.34 -18.19
C GLU A 239 2.98 1.76 -17.82
N LYS A 240 2.26 0.88 -17.10
CA LYS A 240 0.91 1.14 -16.57
C LYS A 240 0.82 2.43 -15.74
N ALA A 241 1.93 2.99 -15.27
CA ALA A 241 1.97 4.26 -14.56
C ALA A 241 1.30 5.40 -15.36
N VAL A 242 1.34 5.35 -16.70
CA VAL A 242 0.68 6.34 -17.59
C VAL A 242 -0.84 6.34 -17.43
N SER A 243 -1.44 5.17 -17.19
CA SER A 243 -2.89 4.99 -17.08
C SER A 243 -3.39 4.73 -15.64
N HIS A 244 -2.48 4.52 -14.69
CA HIS A 244 -2.83 4.14 -13.33
C HIS A 244 -3.37 5.32 -12.50
N GLN A 245 -4.64 5.24 -12.10
CA GLN A 245 -5.32 6.26 -11.30
C GLN A 245 -5.91 5.66 -10.02
N LEU A 246 -5.61 6.28 -8.87
CA LEU A 246 -6.17 5.89 -7.55
C LEU A 246 -7.59 6.43 -7.32
N HIS A 247 -8.06 7.32 -8.19
CA HIS A 247 -9.39 7.91 -8.13
C HIS A 247 -10.13 7.65 -9.45
N LYS A 248 -11.45 7.82 -9.44
CA LYS A 248 -12.24 7.76 -10.68
C LYS A 248 -11.84 8.93 -11.58
N GLY A 249 -11.12 8.61 -12.65
CA GLY A 249 -10.64 9.56 -13.64
C GLY A 249 -10.81 9.04 -15.06
N LEU A 250 -10.02 9.59 -15.98
CA LEU A 250 -10.05 9.31 -17.41
C LEU A 250 -9.88 7.82 -17.75
N PHE A 251 -9.03 7.10 -17.02
CA PHE A 251 -8.72 5.68 -17.27
C PHE A 251 -9.54 4.73 -16.39
N SER A 252 -10.70 5.19 -15.89
CA SER A 252 -11.60 4.32 -15.12
C SER A 252 -12.22 3.25 -16.02
N PRO A 253 -12.53 2.05 -15.50
CA PRO A 253 -13.29 1.06 -16.24
C PRO A 253 -14.62 1.63 -16.75
N HIS A 254 -14.92 1.37 -18.02
CA HIS A 254 -16.18 1.75 -18.66
C HIS A 254 -17.21 0.63 -18.53
N HIS A 255 -18.48 1.02 -18.37
CA HIS A 255 -19.60 0.09 -18.25
C HIS A 255 -20.41 0.02 -19.55
N PRO A 256 -20.96 -1.15 -19.94
CA PRO A 256 -21.77 -1.28 -21.16
C PRO A 256 -22.96 -0.31 -21.24
N GLN A 257 -23.47 0.14 -20.09
CA GLN A 257 -24.55 1.12 -20.00
C GLN A 257 -24.19 2.50 -20.59
N GLU A 258 -22.90 2.83 -20.66
CA GLU A 258 -22.41 4.06 -21.29
C GLU A 258 -22.68 4.09 -22.80
N LEU A 259 -22.86 2.92 -23.43
CA LEU A 259 -23.20 2.80 -24.85
C LEU A 259 -24.69 3.03 -25.14
N LEU A 260 -25.55 3.03 -24.11
CA LEU A 260 -27.00 3.03 -24.27
C LEU A 260 -27.63 4.43 -24.32
N SER A 261 -26.88 5.48 -24.00
CA SER A 261 -27.37 6.86 -24.07
C SER A 261 -26.44 7.73 -24.92
N LYS A 262 -27.03 8.58 -25.77
CA LYS A 262 -26.25 9.50 -26.62
C LYS A 262 -25.30 10.39 -25.79
N PRO A 263 -25.71 11.01 -24.67
CA PRO A 263 -24.79 11.83 -23.87
C PRO A 263 -23.65 11.03 -23.23
N HIS A 264 -23.89 9.79 -22.80
CA HIS A 264 -22.83 8.94 -22.25
C HIS A 264 -21.87 8.47 -23.34
N LEU A 265 -22.38 8.12 -24.52
CA LEU A 265 -21.56 7.72 -25.66
C LEU A 265 -20.66 8.87 -26.12
N GLU A 266 -21.20 10.09 -26.24
CA GLU A 266 -20.41 11.27 -26.60
C GLU A 266 -19.28 11.54 -25.58
N LYS A 267 -19.58 11.38 -24.28
CA LYS A 267 -18.56 11.49 -23.22
C LYS A 267 -17.52 10.39 -23.30
N LEU A 268 -17.93 9.15 -23.59
CA LEU A 268 -17.03 8.02 -23.76
C LEU A 268 -16.07 8.26 -24.93
N LEU A 269 -16.58 8.68 -26.08
CA LEU A 269 -15.76 9.02 -27.26
C LEU A 269 -14.74 10.11 -26.93
N ALA A 270 -15.19 11.21 -26.29
CA ALA A 270 -14.28 12.28 -25.88
C ALA A 270 -13.20 11.81 -24.88
N ASN A 271 -13.53 10.87 -24.00
CA ASN A 271 -12.55 10.27 -23.10
C ASN A 271 -11.55 9.39 -23.87
N LEU A 272 -12.00 8.57 -24.82
CA LEU A 272 -11.13 7.74 -25.65
C LEU A 272 -10.17 8.59 -26.49
N ASP A 273 -10.63 9.70 -27.08
CA ASP A 273 -9.76 10.63 -27.81
C ASP A 273 -8.65 11.18 -26.90
N ARG A 274 -9.00 11.55 -25.66
CA ARG A 274 -8.03 12.04 -24.68
C ARG A 274 -7.05 10.96 -24.22
N GLN A 275 -7.50 9.72 -24.04
CA GLN A 275 -6.62 8.59 -23.73
C GLN A 275 -5.65 8.36 -24.88
N SER A 276 -6.15 8.34 -26.13
CA SER A 276 -5.33 8.16 -27.33
C SER A 276 -4.28 9.26 -27.48
N ALA A 277 -4.64 10.53 -27.23
CA ALA A 277 -3.70 11.64 -27.30
C ALA A 277 -2.58 11.53 -26.24
N ILE A 278 -2.90 11.02 -25.05
CA ILE A 278 -1.88 10.75 -24.02
C ILE A 278 -0.92 9.64 -24.47
N LEU A 279 -1.44 8.54 -25.01
CA LEU A 279 -0.61 7.44 -25.51
C LEU A 279 0.26 7.89 -26.69
N ASP A 280 -0.27 8.70 -27.62
CA ASP A 280 0.50 9.29 -28.72
C ASP A 280 1.64 10.18 -28.19
N THR A 281 1.39 10.96 -27.14
CA THR A 281 2.43 11.76 -26.47
C THR A 281 3.54 10.87 -25.90
N CYS A 282 3.21 9.68 -25.38
CA CYS A 282 4.20 8.72 -24.88
C CYS A 282 5.15 8.21 -25.98
N THR A 283 4.83 8.37 -27.27
CA THR A 283 5.74 8.02 -28.37
C THR A 283 6.94 8.96 -28.49
N GLY A 284 6.95 10.11 -27.79
CA GLY A 284 8.01 11.13 -27.84
C GLY A 284 8.01 12.02 -29.10
N GLY A 285 7.12 11.75 -30.07
CA GLY A 285 7.04 12.56 -31.29
C GLY A 285 8.38 12.67 -32.05
N THR A 286 8.72 13.88 -32.49
CA THR A 286 9.93 14.19 -33.28
C THR A 286 11.09 14.71 -32.41
N PHE A 287 10.78 15.31 -31.27
CA PHE A 287 11.75 16.08 -30.48
C PHE A 287 11.92 15.58 -29.03
N ASP A 288 11.02 14.74 -28.54
CA ASP A 288 11.05 14.21 -27.18
C ASP A 288 11.41 12.71 -27.17
N ASP A 289 11.96 12.25 -26.06
CA ASP A 289 12.23 10.84 -25.88
C ASP A 289 10.90 10.08 -25.60
N PRO A 290 10.68 8.91 -26.22
CA PRO A 290 9.53 8.08 -25.90
C PRO A 290 9.53 7.67 -24.42
N GLN A 291 8.35 7.63 -23.82
CA GLN A 291 8.16 7.21 -22.43
C GLN A 291 8.60 5.75 -22.26
N GLY A 292 9.67 5.53 -21.51
CA GLY A 292 10.14 4.18 -21.17
C GLY A 292 9.29 3.49 -20.09
N GLY A 293 9.61 2.23 -19.85
CA GLY A 293 8.98 1.41 -18.82
C GLY A 293 9.90 0.29 -18.37
N CYS A 294 9.81 -0.06 -17.08
CA CYS A 294 10.64 -1.06 -16.44
C CYS A 294 9.86 -2.36 -16.21
N ALA A 295 10.57 -3.48 -16.19
CA ALA A 295 10.06 -4.72 -15.62
C ALA A 295 10.40 -4.76 -14.13
N ARG A 296 9.41 -5.03 -13.29
CA ARG A 296 9.56 -5.12 -11.84
C ARG A 296 9.17 -6.49 -11.31
N LEU A 297 10.05 -7.08 -10.51
CA LEU A 297 9.82 -8.34 -9.81
C LEU A 297 9.83 -8.06 -8.32
N GLU A 298 8.71 -8.30 -7.64
CA GLU A 298 8.52 -8.05 -6.23
C GLU A 298 8.20 -9.37 -5.52
N ILE A 299 8.82 -9.60 -4.36
CA ILE A 299 8.50 -10.72 -3.48
C ILE A 299 8.22 -10.23 -2.06
N ARG A 300 7.27 -10.88 -1.38
CA ARG A 300 6.98 -10.63 0.03
C ARG A 300 7.64 -11.66 0.92
N VAL A 301 8.57 -11.24 1.77
CA VAL A 301 9.38 -12.11 2.64
C VAL A 301 9.30 -11.66 4.11
N PRO A 302 9.69 -12.51 5.07
CA PRO A 302 9.95 -12.07 6.44
C PRO A 302 10.99 -10.94 6.47
N LEU A 303 10.89 -10.02 7.43
CA LEU A 303 11.86 -8.94 7.58
C LEU A 303 13.29 -9.49 7.79
N SER A 304 13.41 -10.57 8.56
CA SER A 304 14.66 -11.33 8.78
C SER A 304 15.30 -11.93 7.53
N ARG A 305 14.68 -11.82 6.35
CA ARG A 305 15.20 -12.34 5.08
C ARG A 305 15.31 -11.25 4.01
N ALA A 306 15.15 -9.98 4.37
CA ALA A 306 15.05 -8.90 3.40
C ALA A 306 16.34 -8.73 2.56
N GLU A 307 17.50 -9.00 3.16
CA GLU A 307 18.82 -8.79 2.54
C GLU A 307 19.33 -10.01 1.76
N ASP A 308 18.72 -11.18 1.94
CA ASP A 308 19.18 -12.48 1.43
C ASP A 308 18.36 -13.01 0.24
N VAL A 309 17.66 -12.13 -0.47
CA VAL A 309 16.73 -12.52 -1.54
C VAL A 309 16.91 -11.67 -2.79
N LEU A 310 16.57 -12.26 -3.94
CA LEU A 310 16.69 -11.63 -5.26
C LEU A 310 18.13 -11.19 -5.61
N LEU A 311 19.12 -11.99 -5.21
CA LEU A 311 20.55 -11.77 -5.48
C LEU A 311 20.97 -12.32 -6.84
N ASP A 312 22.03 -11.76 -7.43
CA ASP A 312 22.62 -12.17 -8.71
C ASP A 312 21.61 -12.22 -9.87
N PRO A 313 20.91 -11.12 -10.20
CA PRO A 313 19.75 -11.17 -11.09
C PRO A 313 20.09 -11.23 -12.58
N LEU A 314 21.36 -11.20 -12.98
CA LEU A 314 21.78 -11.05 -14.37
C LEU A 314 21.30 -12.21 -15.26
N ASP A 315 21.49 -13.45 -14.82
CA ASP A 315 21.12 -14.63 -15.61
C ASP A 315 19.61 -14.73 -15.77
N ILE A 316 18.86 -14.47 -14.69
CA ILE A 316 17.40 -14.49 -14.76
C ILE A 316 16.88 -13.35 -15.63
N ALA A 317 17.47 -12.15 -15.56
CA ALA A 317 17.10 -11.02 -16.40
C ALA A 317 17.31 -11.34 -17.89
N ALA A 318 18.44 -11.93 -18.24
CA ALA A 318 18.79 -12.26 -19.63
C ALA A 318 17.79 -13.23 -20.30
N ILE A 319 17.25 -14.20 -19.56
CA ILE A 319 16.33 -15.21 -20.10
C ILE A 319 14.85 -14.84 -19.98
N SER A 320 14.52 -13.90 -19.09
CA SER A 320 13.13 -13.61 -18.72
C SER A 320 12.60 -12.29 -19.26
N LEU A 321 13.48 -11.38 -19.66
CA LEU A 321 13.09 -10.03 -20.07
C LEU A 321 13.02 -9.90 -21.58
N VAL A 322 12.03 -9.15 -22.03
CA VAL A 322 11.86 -8.72 -23.42
C VAL A 322 12.05 -7.20 -23.45
N LYS A 323 12.86 -6.75 -24.41
CA LYS A 323 13.14 -5.34 -24.64
C LYS A 323 12.45 -4.88 -25.91
N ILE A 324 11.54 -3.92 -25.79
CA ILE A 324 10.74 -3.39 -26.90
C ILE A 324 11.02 -1.89 -27.03
N PRO A 325 11.33 -1.36 -28.24
CA PRO A 325 11.46 0.09 -28.42
C PRO A 325 10.19 0.80 -27.96
N ALA A 326 10.33 1.80 -27.09
CA ALA A 326 9.17 2.45 -26.47
C ALA A 326 8.25 3.12 -27.51
N LYS A 327 8.82 3.69 -28.56
CA LYS A 327 8.07 4.27 -29.69
C LYS A 327 7.19 3.25 -30.45
N LEU A 328 7.56 1.97 -30.45
CA LEU A 328 6.77 0.90 -31.09
C LEU A 328 5.69 0.36 -30.16
N TRP A 329 5.92 0.44 -28.85
CA TRP A 329 4.99 -0.04 -27.84
C TRP A 329 3.73 0.83 -27.74
N TRP A 330 3.92 2.16 -27.73
CA TRP A 330 2.86 3.16 -27.67
C TRP A 330 2.13 3.30 -29.00
#